data_AF-A0A368K050-F1
#
_entry.id   AF-A0A368K050-F1
#
_cell.length_a   1.000
_cell.length_b   1.000
_cell.length_c   1.000
_cell.angle_alpha   90.00
_cell.angle_beta   90.00
_cell.angle_gamma   90.00
#
_symmetry.space_group_name_H-M   'P 1'
#
loop_
_entity.id
_entity.type
_entity.pdbx_description
1 polymer ?
#
loop_
_entity_poly.entity_id
_entity_poly.type
_entity_poly.pdbx_seq_one_letter_code
_entity_poly.pdbx_strand_id
1 'polypeptide(L)'
;MTDFSLEIQIDQAGSQTISNTGMSVALLQPQDTADYQIVALLTSAVGTIYISWTDSISVYTSSYGLQAYEVLQINSQAPALSGQTFTFDGSTINQTGTTSLPDTIQLTNSSDSTVTSGLARGFNINGQLQPPAITTASSVLNNGQGSFQINNEIMLTLLGGVQLGMAIPSQIIPDFQSQSQHERNTSQITAQPPLILDFNTSSATQFVHFDDQNNMFVVGSLPS
;
A
#
# COMPACT_ATOMS: atom_id res chain seq x y z
N MET A 1 3.59 2.84 -20.39
CA MET A 1 3.99 2.01 -19.25
C MET A 1 5.28 2.61 -18.73
N THR A 2 5.19 3.26 -17.58
CA THR A 2 6.32 3.86 -16.88
C THR A 2 6.82 2.87 -15.84
N ASP A 3 8.14 2.65 -15.81
CA ASP A 3 8.79 1.82 -14.80
C ASP A 3 9.28 2.70 -13.65
N PHE A 4 8.92 2.32 -12.43
CA PHE A 4 9.31 3.00 -11.21
C PHE A 4 10.29 2.12 -10.42
N SER A 5 11.25 2.76 -9.74
CA SER A 5 12.17 2.05 -8.85
C SER A 5 12.54 2.84 -7.61
N LEU A 6 12.69 2.12 -6.51
CA LEU A 6 13.10 2.61 -5.20
C LEU A 6 14.29 1.79 -4.73
N GLU A 7 15.41 2.46 -4.49
CA GLU A 7 16.58 1.88 -3.83
C GLU A 7 16.59 2.33 -2.36
N ILE A 8 16.56 1.36 -1.45
CA ILE A 8 16.61 1.58 0.00
C ILE A 8 17.94 1.06 0.51
N GLN A 9 18.77 1.94 1.04
CA GLN A 9 20.06 1.59 1.61
C GLN A 9 19.99 1.54 3.14
N ILE A 10 20.39 0.41 3.71
CA ILE A 10 20.45 0.21 5.15
C ILE A 10 21.84 -0.32 5.47
N ASP A 11 22.60 0.46 6.24
CA ASP A 11 23.94 0.05 6.66
C ASP A 11 23.88 -1.01 7.77
N GLN A 12 25.04 -1.51 8.19
CA GLN A 12 25.08 -2.58 9.19
C GLN A 12 24.51 -2.15 10.54
N ALA A 13 24.70 -0.89 10.95
CA ALA A 13 24.19 -0.37 12.20
C ALA A 13 22.66 -0.25 12.16
N GLY A 14 22.12 0.35 11.10
CA GLY A 14 20.69 0.42 10.82
C GLY A 14 20.04 -0.96 10.79
N SER A 15 20.61 -1.92 10.06
CA SER A 15 20.07 -3.29 10.02
C SER A 15 20.00 -3.94 11.40
N GLN A 16 21.01 -3.74 12.25
CA GLN A 16 21.00 -4.24 13.63
C GLN A 16 19.93 -3.55 14.48
N THR A 17 19.84 -2.22 14.41
CA THR A 17 18.83 -1.43 15.11
C THR A 17 17.43 -1.91 14.76
N ILE A 18 17.13 -2.07 13.47
CA ILE A 18 15.82 -2.51 13.00
C ILE A 18 15.55 -3.95 13.45
N SER A 19 16.52 -4.86 13.25
CA SER A 19 16.38 -6.26 13.65
C SER A 19 16.11 -6.42 15.15
N ASN A 20 16.75 -5.61 16.00
CA ASN A 20 16.56 -5.66 17.45
C ASN A 20 15.15 -5.25 17.89
N THR A 21 14.45 -4.47 17.06
CA THR A 21 13.05 -4.06 17.31
C THR A 21 12.01 -5.03 16.72
N GLY A 22 12.44 -6.02 15.93
CA GLY A 22 11.53 -6.95 15.25
C GLY A 22 10.67 -6.28 14.16
N MET A 23 11.09 -5.11 13.66
CA MET A 23 10.41 -4.41 12.59
C MET A 23 10.94 -4.82 11.21
N SER A 24 10.15 -4.58 10.18
CA SER A 24 10.47 -4.81 8.77
C SER A 24 10.25 -3.55 7.95
N VAL A 25 10.93 -3.46 6.81
CA VAL A 25 10.66 -2.40 5.83
C VAL A 25 9.29 -2.65 5.23
N ALA A 26 8.42 -1.64 5.32
CA ALA A 26 7.07 -1.69 4.81
C ALA A 26 6.83 -0.61 3.77
N LEU A 27 6.16 -0.98 2.68
CA LEU A 27 5.55 -0.01 1.78
C LEU A 27 4.03 -0.07 1.93
N LEU A 28 3.43 1.10 1.96
CA LEU A 28 1.99 1.33 1.89
C LEU A 28 1.74 2.38 0.82
N GLN A 29 0.52 2.48 0.34
CA GLN A 29 0.09 3.59 -0.51
C GLN A 29 -0.79 4.51 0.35
N PRO A 30 -0.40 5.78 0.57
CA PRO A 30 -1.13 6.66 1.48
C PRO A 30 -2.54 6.91 0.96
N GLN A 31 -3.49 6.90 1.88
CA GLN A 31 -4.89 7.27 1.69
C GLN A 31 -5.32 8.21 2.81
N ASP A 32 -5.19 9.53 2.60
CA ASP A 32 -5.33 10.57 3.64
C ASP A 32 -6.67 10.57 4.39
N THR A 33 -7.73 10.06 3.76
CA THR A 33 -9.09 10.02 4.34
C THR A 33 -9.53 8.62 4.72
N ALA A 34 -8.67 7.60 4.57
CA ALA A 34 -9.02 6.23 4.92
C ALA A 34 -8.80 5.96 6.41
N ASP A 35 -9.74 5.23 7.02
CA ASP A 35 -9.58 4.70 8.38
C ASP A 35 -8.45 3.67 8.48
N TYR A 36 -8.12 3.01 7.37
CA TYR A 36 -7.11 1.97 7.30
C TYR A 36 -6.11 2.22 6.16
N GLN A 37 -4.83 2.00 6.44
CA GLN A 37 -3.79 1.83 5.44
C GLN A 37 -3.56 0.33 5.24
N ILE A 38 -3.23 -0.08 4.02
CA ILE A 38 -2.95 -1.49 3.73
C ILE A 38 -1.46 -1.71 3.56
N VAL A 39 -0.93 -2.72 4.24
CA VAL A 39 0.47 -3.13 4.12
C VAL A 39 0.69 -3.77 2.74
N ALA A 40 1.19 -2.98 1.79
CA ALA A 40 1.36 -3.41 0.41
C ALA A 40 2.62 -4.27 0.22
N LEU A 41 3.72 -4.00 0.92
CA LEU A 41 4.90 -4.85 0.93
C LEU A 41 5.51 -4.94 2.32
N LEU A 42 6.17 -6.08 2.59
CA LEU A 42 7.03 -6.29 3.75
C LEU A 42 8.30 -7.00 3.32
N THR A 43 9.45 -6.52 3.78
CA THR A 43 10.73 -7.16 3.55
C THR A 43 11.70 -6.93 4.71
N SER A 44 12.65 -7.83 4.88
CA SER A 44 13.70 -7.70 5.90
C SER A 44 14.58 -6.48 5.62
N ALA A 45 14.91 -5.74 6.68
CA ALA A 45 15.71 -4.52 6.62
C ALA A 45 17.23 -4.79 6.55
N VAL A 46 17.68 -5.43 5.47
CA VAL A 46 19.08 -5.87 5.33
C VAL A 46 19.70 -5.32 4.06
N GLY A 47 20.79 -4.56 4.22
CA GLY A 47 21.61 -4.06 3.11
C GLY A 47 20.84 -3.16 2.16
N THR A 48 21.16 -3.25 0.87
CA THR A 48 20.43 -2.54 -0.18
C THR A 48 19.24 -3.36 -0.66
N ILE A 49 18.06 -2.75 -0.65
CA ILE A 49 16.80 -3.32 -1.12
C ILE A 49 16.38 -2.54 -2.37
N TYR A 50 16.14 -3.27 -3.46
CA TYR A 50 15.64 -2.72 -4.71
C TYR A 50 14.18 -3.10 -4.89
N ILE A 51 13.30 -2.11 -4.97
CA ILE A 51 11.87 -2.32 -5.23
C ILE A 51 11.52 -1.68 -6.56
N SER A 52 10.81 -2.40 -7.44
CA SER A 52 10.36 -1.84 -8.71
C SER A 52 8.95 -2.27 -9.07
N TRP A 53 8.24 -1.43 -9.81
CA TRP A 53 6.88 -1.66 -10.26
C TRP A 53 6.59 -0.83 -11.51
N THR A 54 5.45 -1.07 -12.15
CA THR A 54 4.98 -0.27 -13.29
C THR A 54 3.73 0.52 -12.92
N ASP A 55 3.27 1.39 -13.81
CA ASP A 55 1.95 2.03 -13.74
C ASP A 55 0.77 1.05 -13.93
N SER A 56 1.02 -0.25 -14.12
CA SER A 56 -0.03 -1.26 -14.22
C SER A 56 -0.71 -1.51 -12.89
N ILE A 57 -2.03 -1.43 -12.89
CA ILE A 57 -2.88 -1.63 -11.73
C ILE A 57 -4.03 -2.58 -12.06
N SER A 58 -4.65 -3.11 -11.02
CA SER A 58 -5.85 -3.92 -11.12
C SER A 58 -6.86 -3.45 -10.08
N VAL A 59 -8.14 -3.54 -10.43
CA VAL A 59 -9.22 -3.50 -9.44
C VAL A 59 -9.40 -4.91 -8.89
N TYR A 60 -9.64 -5.02 -7.59
CA TYR A 60 -9.81 -6.32 -6.93
C TYR A 60 -11.02 -6.33 -6.00
N THR A 61 -11.46 -7.52 -5.62
CA THR A 61 -12.33 -7.76 -4.46
C THR A 61 -11.63 -8.70 -3.47
N SER A 62 -12.02 -8.63 -2.20
CA SER A 62 -11.55 -9.48 -1.11
C SER A 62 -12.70 -10.29 -0.52
N SER A 63 -12.39 -11.52 -0.11
CA SER A 63 -13.30 -12.39 0.64
C SER A 63 -13.48 -11.97 2.10
N TYR A 64 -12.56 -11.14 2.61
CA TYR A 64 -12.50 -10.68 3.98
C TYR A 64 -12.99 -9.23 4.06
N GLY A 65 -13.78 -8.93 5.09
CA GLY A 65 -14.27 -7.58 5.35
C GLY A 65 -13.15 -6.64 5.81
N LEU A 66 -13.27 -5.35 5.50
CA LEU A 66 -12.31 -4.34 5.90
C LEU A 66 -12.52 -3.98 7.37
N GLN A 67 -11.59 -4.42 8.23
CA GLN A 67 -11.55 -4.11 9.65
C GLN A 67 -10.12 -4.05 10.15
N ALA A 68 -9.91 -3.42 11.31
CA ALA A 68 -8.59 -3.30 11.93
C ALA A 68 -7.91 -4.67 12.07
N TYR A 69 -6.65 -4.73 11.65
CA TYR A 69 -5.75 -5.89 11.73
C TYR A 69 -6.14 -7.08 10.86
N GLU A 70 -7.19 -6.98 10.06
CA GLU A 70 -7.58 -8.04 9.13
C GLU A 70 -6.59 -8.14 7.97
N VAL A 71 -6.24 -9.35 7.59
CA VAL A 71 -5.39 -9.62 6.43
C VAL A 71 -6.27 -9.84 5.21
N LEU A 72 -6.33 -8.82 4.35
CA LEU A 72 -7.08 -8.90 3.12
C LEU A 72 -6.39 -9.82 2.12
N GLN A 73 -7.20 -10.57 1.37
CA GLN A 73 -6.72 -11.45 0.30
C GLN A 73 -7.54 -11.20 -0.95
N ILE A 74 -6.84 -10.96 -2.06
CA ILE A 74 -7.47 -10.81 -3.38
C ILE A 74 -8.16 -12.13 -3.75
N ASN A 75 -9.45 -12.06 -4.02
CA ASN A 75 -10.26 -13.22 -4.45
C ASN A 75 -10.60 -13.18 -5.94
N SER A 76 -10.77 -11.99 -6.49
CA SER A 76 -11.05 -11.70 -7.89
C SER A 76 -10.39 -10.38 -8.23
N GLN A 77 -9.84 -10.28 -9.44
CA GLN A 77 -9.16 -9.08 -9.91
C GLN A 77 -9.28 -8.95 -11.41
N ALA A 78 -9.28 -7.72 -11.91
CA ALA A 78 -9.23 -7.40 -13.33
C ALA A 78 -8.19 -6.29 -13.56
N PRO A 79 -7.34 -6.40 -14.60
CA PRO A 79 -6.47 -5.31 -15.02
C PRO A 79 -7.30 -4.05 -15.28
N ALA A 80 -6.78 -2.90 -14.86
CA ALA A 80 -7.52 -1.65 -14.92
C ALA A 80 -6.64 -0.49 -15.40
N LEU A 81 -7.28 0.47 -16.07
CA LEU A 81 -6.70 1.73 -16.48
C LEU A 81 -7.50 2.89 -15.87
N SER A 82 -6.84 4.03 -15.70
CA SER A 82 -7.48 5.28 -15.30
C SER A 82 -8.71 5.58 -16.17
N GLY A 83 -9.81 5.97 -15.54
CA GLY A 83 -11.06 6.31 -16.20
C GLY A 83 -11.95 5.11 -16.54
N GLN A 84 -11.64 3.89 -16.10
CA GLN A 84 -12.49 2.71 -16.33
C GLN A 84 -13.47 2.46 -15.18
N THR A 85 -14.62 1.88 -15.53
CA THR A 85 -15.62 1.39 -14.57
C THR A 85 -15.84 -0.10 -14.72
N PHE A 86 -16.13 -0.74 -13.60
CA PHE A 86 -16.28 -2.19 -13.49
C PHE A 86 -17.54 -2.54 -12.71
N THR A 87 -18.01 -3.77 -12.90
CA THR A 87 -19.05 -4.39 -12.08
C THR A 87 -18.54 -5.71 -11.52
N PHE A 88 -18.73 -5.94 -10.22
CA PHE A 88 -18.54 -7.23 -9.58
C PHE A 88 -19.89 -7.92 -9.40
N ASP A 89 -20.04 -9.14 -9.91
CA ASP A 89 -21.30 -9.89 -9.88
C ASP A 89 -21.43 -10.89 -8.72
N GLY A 90 -20.46 -10.90 -7.79
CA GLY A 90 -20.33 -11.90 -6.73
C GLY A 90 -19.27 -12.97 -7.02
N SER A 91 -18.76 -13.02 -8.24
CA SER A 91 -17.73 -13.97 -8.66
C SER A 91 -16.63 -13.34 -9.51
N THR A 92 -17.00 -12.53 -10.49
CA THR A 92 -16.08 -11.96 -11.49
C THR A 92 -16.20 -10.45 -11.54
N ILE A 93 -15.08 -9.80 -11.86
CA ILE A 93 -15.03 -8.37 -12.13
C ILE A 93 -15.01 -8.18 -13.64
N ASN A 94 -16.00 -7.45 -14.16
CA ASN A 94 -16.15 -7.18 -15.59
C ASN A 94 -16.05 -5.67 -15.84
N GLN A 95 -15.28 -5.25 -16.84
CA GLN A 95 -15.26 -3.86 -17.26
C GLN A 95 -16.60 -3.51 -17.93
N THR A 96 -17.28 -2.48 -17.44
CA THR A 96 -18.64 -2.11 -17.89
C THR A 96 -18.72 -0.74 -18.55
N GLY A 97 -17.67 0.09 -18.43
CA GLY A 97 -17.65 1.39 -19.09
C GLY A 97 -16.45 2.24 -18.72
N THR A 98 -16.69 3.55 -18.74
CA THR A 98 -15.71 4.58 -18.40
C THR A 98 -16.33 5.66 -17.51
N THR A 99 -15.49 6.35 -16.77
CA THR A 99 -15.83 7.51 -15.92
C THR A 99 -15.04 8.73 -16.39
N SER A 100 -15.60 9.92 -16.17
CA SER A 100 -14.92 11.19 -16.46
C SER A 100 -14.06 11.68 -15.30
N LEU A 101 -14.05 10.96 -14.17
CA LEU A 101 -13.22 11.32 -13.03
C LEU A 101 -11.74 11.05 -13.37
N PRO A 102 -10.85 12.03 -13.14
CA PRO A 102 -9.42 11.87 -13.41
C PRO A 102 -8.83 10.81 -12.47
N ASP A 103 -7.87 10.03 -12.98
CA ASP A 103 -7.04 9.11 -12.18
C ASP A 103 -7.86 8.23 -11.23
N THR A 104 -9.02 7.77 -11.71
CA THR A 104 -9.99 7.04 -10.91
C THR A 104 -10.40 5.75 -11.61
N ILE A 105 -10.58 4.70 -10.82
CA ILE A 105 -11.30 3.49 -11.22
C ILE A 105 -12.52 3.34 -10.33
N GLN A 106 -13.65 2.95 -10.91
CA GLN A 106 -14.88 2.69 -10.14
C GLN A 106 -15.30 1.23 -10.24
N LEU A 107 -15.81 0.68 -9.15
CA LEU A 107 -16.40 -0.66 -9.10
C LEU A 107 -17.80 -0.57 -8.51
N THR A 108 -18.81 -1.00 -9.28
CA THR A 108 -20.15 -1.24 -8.76
C THR A 108 -20.23 -2.67 -8.24
N ASN A 109 -20.64 -2.84 -7.00
CA ASN A 109 -20.90 -4.15 -6.42
C ASN A 109 -22.35 -4.58 -6.71
N SER A 110 -22.53 -5.44 -7.71
CA SER A 110 -23.82 -6.04 -8.05
C SER A 110 -24.02 -7.43 -7.44
N SER A 111 -23.20 -7.78 -6.44
CA SER A 111 -23.40 -9.00 -5.64
C SER A 111 -24.45 -8.78 -4.54
N ASP A 112 -24.83 -9.87 -3.87
CA ASP A 112 -25.84 -9.86 -2.82
C ASP A 112 -25.33 -9.37 -1.45
N SER A 113 -24.03 -9.06 -1.31
CA SER A 113 -23.40 -8.75 -0.01
C SER A 113 -22.48 -7.53 -0.10
N THR A 114 -22.10 -6.95 1.04
CA THR A 114 -21.02 -5.94 1.09
C THR A 114 -19.69 -6.62 0.82
N VAL A 115 -18.86 -6.02 -0.02
CA VAL A 115 -17.53 -6.56 -0.39
C VAL A 115 -16.44 -5.56 -0.06
N THR A 116 -15.25 -6.03 0.26
CA THR A 116 -14.06 -5.16 0.30
C THR A 116 -13.41 -5.15 -1.07
N SER A 117 -13.08 -3.95 -1.55
CA SER A 117 -12.52 -3.74 -2.89
C SER A 117 -11.56 -2.56 -2.89
N GLY A 118 -10.68 -2.51 -3.88
CA GLY A 118 -9.78 -1.39 -4.10
C GLY A 118 -8.86 -1.66 -5.28
N LEU A 119 -7.67 -1.08 -5.21
CA LEU A 119 -6.61 -1.25 -6.20
C LEU A 119 -5.52 -2.18 -5.68
N ALA A 120 -4.93 -2.93 -6.61
CA ALA A 120 -3.77 -3.76 -6.37
C ALA A 120 -2.72 -3.57 -7.48
N ARG A 121 -1.44 -3.68 -7.11
CA ARG A 121 -0.28 -3.48 -8.00
C ARG A 121 0.74 -4.61 -7.83
N GLY A 122 1.39 -4.99 -8.93
CA GLY A 122 2.53 -5.91 -8.89
C GLY A 122 3.83 -5.19 -8.54
N PHE A 123 4.64 -5.79 -7.67
CA PHE A 123 5.97 -5.29 -7.31
C PHE A 123 7.03 -6.38 -7.52
N ASN A 124 8.27 -5.95 -7.72
CA ASN A 124 9.45 -6.78 -7.62
C ASN A 124 10.30 -6.30 -6.45
N ILE A 125 10.87 -7.25 -5.69
CA ILE A 125 11.85 -6.97 -4.64
C ILE A 125 13.13 -7.73 -4.99
N ASN A 126 14.25 -7.02 -5.13
CA ASN A 126 15.55 -7.59 -5.50
C ASN A 126 15.47 -8.48 -6.77
N GLY A 127 14.66 -8.06 -7.75
CA GLY A 127 14.43 -8.81 -8.99
C GLY A 127 13.47 -10.00 -8.88
N GLN A 128 12.87 -10.25 -7.71
CA GLN A 128 11.88 -11.30 -7.51
C GLN A 128 10.46 -10.73 -7.52
N LEU A 129 9.64 -11.25 -8.43
CA LEU A 129 8.23 -10.87 -8.55
C LEU A 129 7.45 -11.29 -7.31
N GLN A 130 6.72 -10.34 -6.74
CA GLN A 130 5.82 -10.54 -5.61
C GLN A 130 4.39 -10.80 -6.10
N PRO A 131 3.54 -11.45 -5.30
CA PRO A 131 2.10 -11.46 -5.52
C PRO A 131 1.55 -10.01 -5.62
N PRO A 132 0.44 -9.79 -6.35
CA PRO A 132 -0.21 -8.49 -6.39
C PRO A 132 -0.50 -7.97 -4.98
N ALA A 133 0.02 -6.79 -4.68
CA ALA A 133 -0.13 -6.12 -3.41
C ALA A 133 -1.35 -5.21 -3.43
N ILE A 134 -2.18 -5.30 -2.39
CA ILE A 134 -3.30 -4.38 -2.19
C ILE A 134 -2.74 -3.02 -1.81
N THR A 135 -3.13 -1.98 -2.55
CA THR A 135 -2.69 -0.61 -2.29
C THR A 135 -3.81 0.27 -1.74
N THR A 136 -5.06 -0.03 -2.06
CA THR A 136 -6.23 0.64 -1.46
C THR A 136 -7.30 -0.36 -1.07
N ALA A 137 -8.15 -0.01 -0.11
CA ALA A 137 -9.29 -0.83 0.28
C ALA A 137 -10.44 0.04 0.78
N SER A 138 -11.66 -0.33 0.40
CA SER A 138 -12.90 0.23 0.93
C SER A 138 -14.00 -0.83 0.94
N SER A 139 -14.95 -0.67 1.84
CA SER A 139 -16.16 -1.49 1.88
C SER A 139 -17.19 -0.93 0.90
N VAL A 140 -17.57 -1.74 -0.10
CA VAL A 140 -18.55 -1.41 -1.12
C VAL A 140 -19.85 -2.17 -0.83
N LEU A 141 -20.89 -1.43 -0.43
CA LEU A 141 -22.21 -2.00 -0.13
C LEU A 141 -22.82 -2.71 -1.36
N ASN A 142 -23.76 -3.62 -1.12
CA ASN A 142 -24.60 -4.19 -2.18
C ASN A 142 -25.29 -3.06 -2.98
N ASN A 143 -25.19 -3.13 -4.31
CA ASN A 143 -25.61 -2.10 -5.27
C ASN A 143 -24.91 -0.73 -5.09
N GLY A 144 -23.88 -0.68 -4.25
CA GLY A 144 -23.04 0.49 -4.04
C GLY A 144 -21.92 0.58 -5.08
N GLN A 145 -21.29 1.75 -5.14
CA GLN A 145 -20.14 2.02 -6.00
C GLN A 145 -18.95 2.45 -5.14
N GLY A 146 -17.82 1.75 -5.30
CA GLY A 146 -16.51 2.19 -4.83
C GLY A 146 -15.85 3.06 -5.89
N SER A 147 -15.14 4.10 -5.44
CA SER A 147 -14.34 4.98 -6.30
C SER A 147 -12.94 5.05 -5.73
N PHE A 148 -11.95 4.59 -6.50
CA PHE A 148 -10.58 4.41 -6.05
C PHE A 148 -9.66 5.33 -6.82
N GLN A 149 -9.00 6.23 -6.10
CA GLN A 149 -8.00 7.13 -6.68
C GLN A 149 -6.72 6.36 -6.95
N ILE A 150 -6.17 6.57 -8.14
CA ILE A 150 -4.86 6.13 -8.54
C ILE A 150 -3.89 7.23 -8.09
N ASN A 151 -3.03 6.91 -7.13
CA ASN A 151 -1.85 7.72 -6.87
C ASN A 151 -0.59 6.85 -7.02
N ASN A 152 0.55 7.51 -7.16
CA ASN A 152 1.87 6.87 -7.20
C ASN A 152 2.71 7.30 -6.00
N GLU A 153 2.06 7.76 -4.95
CA GLU A 153 2.72 8.03 -3.68
C GLU A 153 3.00 6.70 -2.98
N ILE A 154 4.17 6.62 -2.36
CA ILE A 154 4.58 5.49 -1.55
C ILE A 154 4.89 6.01 -0.16
N MET A 155 4.28 5.39 0.84
CA MET A 155 4.62 5.54 2.24
C MET A 155 5.63 4.46 2.62
N LEU A 156 6.87 4.86 2.83
CA LEU A 156 7.95 3.99 3.30
C LEU A 156 8.13 4.14 4.81
N THR A 157 8.03 3.04 5.56
CA THR A 157 8.22 3.07 7.01
C THR A 157 8.75 1.72 7.53
N LEU A 158 9.02 1.65 8.83
CA LEU A 158 9.22 0.40 9.55
C LEU A 158 7.96 0.02 10.31
N LEU A 159 7.52 -1.22 10.13
CA LEU A 159 6.39 -1.80 10.86
C LEU A 159 6.80 -3.09 11.56
N GLY A 160 6.31 -3.30 12.78
CA GLY A 160 6.41 -4.55 13.53
C GLY A 160 5.02 -5.08 13.87
N GLY A 161 4.88 -6.41 13.99
CA GLY A 161 3.59 -7.05 14.31
C GLY A 161 2.57 -7.05 13.17
N VAL A 162 3.01 -6.88 11.93
CA VAL A 162 2.15 -6.78 10.73
C VAL A 162 2.34 -7.95 9.76
N GLN A 163 1.39 -8.09 8.83
CA GLN A 163 1.45 -9.05 7.72
C GLN A 163 1.13 -8.36 6.39
N LEU A 164 1.59 -8.95 5.29
CA LEU A 164 1.26 -8.47 3.94
C LEU A 164 -0.26 -8.49 3.75
N GLY A 165 -0.84 -7.39 3.25
CA GLY A 165 -2.28 -7.24 3.06
C GLY A 165 -3.05 -6.86 4.33
N MET A 166 -2.38 -6.70 5.48
CA MET A 166 -3.04 -6.29 6.72
C MET A 166 -3.57 -4.86 6.63
N ALA A 167 -4.83 -4.67 7.03
CA ALA A 167 -5.44 -3.37 7.21
C ALA A 167 -5.07 -2.79 8.58
N ILE A 168 -4.18 -1.81 8.60
CA ILE A 168 -3.72 -1.16 9.83
C ILE A 168 -4.47 0.16 10.01
N PRO A 169 -5.04 0.45 11.20
CA PRO A 169 -5.64 1.76 11.45
C PRO A 169 -4.66 2.90 11.18
N SER A 170 -5.09 3.90 10.42
CA SER A 170 -4.23 5.02 9.99
C SER A 170 -3.59 5.75 11.18
N GLN A 171 -4.28 5.83 12.32
CA GLN A 171 -3.79 6.48 13.54
C GLN A 171 -2.61 5.78 14.23
N ILE A 172 -2.25 4.55 13.83
CA ILE A 172 -1.09 3.83 14.37
C ILE A 172 0.21 4.36 13.77
N ILE A 173 0.16 4.92 12.56
CA ILE A 173 1.32 5.46 11.86
C ILE A 173 1.62 6.86 12.42
N PRO A 174 2.78 7.08 13.09
CA PRO A 174 3.13 8.38 13.64
C PRO A 174 3.19 9.45 12.56
N ASP A 175 2.76 10.67 12.89
CA ASP A 175 2.82 11.85 12.04
C ASP A 175 2.09 11.74 10.68
N PHE A 176 1.35 10.64 10.45
CA PHE A 176 0.41 10.51 9.35
C PHE A 176 -0.95 11.06 9.78
N GLN A 177 -1.52 11.97 8.99
CA GLN A 177 -2.81 12.57 9.32
C GLN A 177 -3.91 11.50 9.27
N SER A 178 -4.59 11.30 10.40
CA SER A 178 -5.80 10.48 10.48
C SER A 178 -6.96 11.33 11.01
N GLN A 179 -8.12 11.27 10.35
CA GLN A 179 -9.33 11.95 10.81
C GLN A 179 -9.97 11.26 12.04
N SER A 180 -9.62 10.00 12.29
CA SER A 180 -10.19 9.14 13.32
C SER A 180 -9.34 9.16 14.60
N GLN A 181 -9.60 10.11 15.51
CA GLN A 181 -9.05 10.09 16.86
C GLN A 181 -9.78 9.05 17.72
N HIS A 182 -9.40 7.78 17.62
CA HIS A 182 -9.76 6.78 18.61
C HIS A 182 -8.51 6.37 19.40
N GLU A 183 -8.66 6.33 20.73
CA GLU A 183 -7.58 6.12 21.69
C GLU A 183 -6.69 4.92 21.33
N ARG A 184 -5.38 5.09 21.52
CA ARG A 184 -4.35 4.05 21.34
C ARG A 184 -4.54 2.91 22.36
N ASN A 185 -5.56 2.08 22.21
CA ASN A 185 -5.71 0.89 23.03
C ASN A 185 -4.94 -0.28 22.40
N THR A 186 -3.82 -0.62 23.03
CA THR A 186 -3.05 -1.86 22.86
C THR A 186 -2.77 -2.27 21.41
N SER A 187 -2.18 -1.36 20.61
CA SER A 187 -1.67 -1.75 19.29
C SER A 187 -0.59 -2.82 19.44
N GLN A 188 -0.83 -4.01 18.90
CA GLN A 188 0.20 -5.03 18.68
C GLN A 188 1.20 -4.60 17.58
N ILE A 189 0.90 -3.50 16.88
CA ILE A 189 1.71 -2.94 15.82
C ILE A 189 2.59 -1.82 16.37
N THR A 190 3.86 -1.89 16.03
CA THR A 190 4.81 -0.78 16.17
C THR A 190 5.03 -0.16 14.80
N ALA A 191 5.06 1.17 14.72
CA ALA A 191 5.30 1.91 13.49
C ALA A 191 6.27 3.07 13.76
N GLN A 192 7.13 3.37 12.79
CA GLN A 192 7.97 4.56 12.78
C GLN A 192 7.36 5.67 11.91
N PRO A 193 7.79 6.94 12.09
CA PRO A 193 7.40 8.01 11.18
C PRO A 193 7.69 7.63 9.72
N PRO A 194 6.73 7.81 8.81
CA PRO A 194 6.91 7.44 7.42
C PRO A 194 7.70 8.50 6.63
N LEU A 195 8.37 8.04 5.58
CA LEU A 195 8.82 8.88 4.47
C LEU A 195 7.82 8.74 3.30
N ILE A 196 7.18 9.83 2.91
CA ILE A 196 6.30 9.87 1.73
C ILE A 196 7.14 10.20 0.49
N LEU A 197 7.02 9.37 -0.53
CA LEU A 197 7.74 9.49 -1.80
C LEU A 197 6.72 9.63 -2.93
N ASP A 198 6.81 10.71 -3.70
CA ASP A 198 5.94 10.94 -4.85
C ASP A 198 6.63 10.53 -6.17
N PHE A 199 6.12 9.47 -6.80
CA PHE A 199 6.65 8.95 -8.05
C PHE A 199 5.86 9.47 -9.26
N ASN A 200 6.58 10.06 -10.19
CA ASN A 200 6.05 10.48 -11.48
C ASN A 200 7.11 10.26 -12.58
N THR A 201 6.80 10.63 -13.83
CA THR A 201 7.72 10.42 -14.96
C THR A 201 9.04 11.18 -14.83
N SER A 202 9.10 12.24 -14.01
CA SER A 202 10.32 13.00 -13.71
C SER A 202 11.07 12.50 -12.46
N SER A 203 10.41 11.73 -11.58
CA SER A 203 10.94 11.13 -10.35
C SER A 203 10.79 9.60 -10.35
N ALA A 204 10.96 8.97 -11.52
CA ALA A 204 10.68 7.55 -11.68
C ALA A 204 11.62 6.63 -10.87
N THR A 205 12.82 7.11 -10.55
CA THR A 205 13.77 6.43 -9.67
C THR A 205 14.06 7.31 -8.47
N GLN A 206 13.95 6.74 -7.27
CA GLN A 206 14.27 7.43 -6.02
C GLN A 206 15.22 6.58 -5.17
N PHE A 207 16.06 7.28 -4.42
CA PHE A 207 17.06 6.69 -3.53
C PHE A 207 16.77 7.16 -2.12
N VAL A 208 16.78 6.24 -1.18
CA VAL A 208 16.58 6.52 0.24
C VAL A 208 17.59 5.73 1.06
N HIS A 209 17.88 6.21 2.25
CA HIS A 209 18.60 5.44 3.24
C HIS A 209 17.93 5.52 4.60
N PHE A 210 18.25 4.55 5.46
CA PHE A 210 17.85 4.58 6.85
C PHE A 210 18.88 5.37 7.66
N ASP A 211 18.42 6.42 8.33
CA ASP A 211 19.18 7.19 9.32
C ASP A 211 18.96 6.56 10.70
N ASP A 212 19.96 5.84 11.19
CA ASP A 212 19.92 5.12 12.46
C ASP A 212 19.98 6.05 13.69
N GLN A 213 20.54 7.26 13.54
CA GLN A 213 20.58 8.26 14.60
C GLN A 213 19.19 8.81 14.88
N ASN A 214 18.41 9.04 13.83
CA ASN A 214 17.05 9.58 13.91
C ASN A 214 15.96 8.51 13.83
N ASN A 215 16.32 7.24 13.59
CA ASN A 215 15.40 6.11 13.43
C ASN A 215 14.31 6.36 12.38
N MET A 216 14.71 6.80 11.19
CA MET A 216 13.78 7.11 10.10
C MET A 216 14.42 6.94 8.72
N PHE A 217 13.59 6.81 7.69
CA PHE A 217 14.06 6.89 6.30
C PHE A 217 14.17 8.35 5.86
N VAL A 218 15.20 8.64 5.05
CA VAL A 218 15.43 9.95 4.45
C VAL A 218 15.80 9.80 2.98
N VAL A 219 15.53 10.84 2.18
CA VAL A 219 15.86 10.88 0.75
C VAL A 219 17.37 11.05 0.55
N GLY A 220 17.92 10.32 -0.42
CA GLY A 220 19.33 10.33 -0.80
C GLY A 220 20.03 9.01 -0.47
N SER A 221 21.22 8.81 -1.03
CA SER A 221 22.07 7.67 -0.71
C SER A 221 22.75 7.85 0.66
N LEU A 222 23.23 6.74 1.23
CA LEU A 222 24.08 6.75 2.42
C LEU A 222 25.28 7.69 2.20
N PRO A 223 25.62 8.53 3.19
CA PRO A 223 26.86 9.30 3.17
C PRO A 223 28.06 8.37 3.03
N SER A 224 28.99 8.72 2.14
CA SER A 224 30.28 8.03 1.96
C SER A 224 31.20 8.18 3.16
#